data_AF-A0A6L9KV56-F1
#
_entry.id   AF-A0A6L9KV56-F1
#
_cell.length_a   1.000
_cell.length_b   1.000
_cell.length_c   1.000
_cell.angle_alpha   90.00
_cell.angle_beta   90.00
_cell.angle_gamma   90.00
#
_symmetry.space_group_name_H-M   'P 1'
#
loop_
_entity.id
_entity.type
_entity.pdbx_description
1 polymer ?
#
loop_
_entity_poly.entity_id
_entity_poly.type
_entity_poly.pdbx_seq_one_letter_code
_entity_poly.pdbx_strand_id
1 'polypeptide(L)' 'MNHAYWNDWYFSWGWFLWFGIVFLLFSSIGNWGYSYRAHQKYGNQTRKEAVDILNERYARGEVSREEYGQMKADISRG' A
#
# COMPACT_ATOMS: atom_id res chain seq x y z
N MET A 1 32.35 -40.26 -25.36
CA MET A 1 32.63 -39.14 -24.43
C MET A 1 31.84 -37.88 -24.80
N ASN A 2 30.58 -38.02 -25.26
CA ASN A 2 29.77 -36.89 -25.78
C ASN A 2 28.56 -36.54 -24.90
N HIS A 3 28.32 -37.29 -23.81
CA HIS A 3 27.15 -37.10 -22.94
C HIS A 3 27.39 -36.12 -21.78
N ALA A 4 28.63 -35.72 -21.50
CA ALA A 4 28.94 -34.75 -20.45
C ALA A 4 28.58 -33.31 -20.88
N TYR A 5 28.93 -32.94 -22.11
CA TYR A 5 28.73 -31.58 -22.64
C TYR A 5 27.26 -31.15 -22.76
N TRP A 6 26.35 -32.09 -23.05
CA TRP A 6 24.91 -31.80 -23.09
C TRP A 6 24.32 -31.55 -21.69
N ASN A 7 24.87 -32.20 -20.66
CA ASN A 7 24.47 -31.97 -19.27
C ASN A 7 25.00 -30.62 -18.77
N ASP A 8 26.25 -30.28 -19.07
CA ASP A 8 26.84 -29.00 -18.67
C ASP A 8 26.12 -27.79 -19.28
N TRP A 9 25.68 -27.91 -20.54
CA TRP A 9 24.92 -26.83 -21.20
C TRP A 9 23.56 -26.61 -20.55
N TYR A 10 22.84 -27.70 -20.24
CA TYR A 10 21.56 -27.63 -19.53
C TYR A 10 21.69 -27.11 -18.10
N PHE A 11 22.76 -27.50 -17.39
CA PHE A 11 23.03 -27.03 -16.03
C PHE A 11 23.33 -25.53 -15.99
N SER A 12 24.09 -25.04 -16.98
CA SER A 12 24.44 -23.63 -17.11
C SER A 12 23.23 -22.76 -17.49
N TRP A 13 22.36 -23.25 -18.39
CA TRP A 13 21.11 -22.57 -18.74
C TRP A 13 20.07 -22.60 -17.61
N GLY A 14 20.02 -23.71 -16.85
CA GLY A 14 19.19 -23.85 -15.65
C GLY A 14 19.53 -22.83 -14.58
N TRP A 15 20.82 -22.53 -14.40
CA TRP A 15 21.28 -21.48 -13.48
C TRP A 15 20.82 -20.09 -13.90
N PHE A 16 20.91 -19.75 -15.19
CA PHE A 16 20.41 -18.47 -15.70
C PHE A 16 18.90 -18.30 -15.52
N LEU A 17 18.12 -19.36 -15.79
CA LEU A 17 16.67 -19.35 -15.55
C LEU A 17 16.34 -19.24 -14.05
N TRP A 18 17.11 -19.91 -13.18
CA TRP A 18 16.97 -19.80 -11.73
C TRP A 18 17.20 -18.37 -11.23
N PHE A 19 18.25 -17.70 -11.73
CA PHE A 19 18.50 -16.28 -11.44
C PHE A 19 17.35 -15.38 -11.90
N GLY A 20 16.79 -15.65 -13.09
CA GLY A 20 15.62 -14.92 -13.59
C GLY A 20 14.39 -15.05 -12.68
N ILE A 21 14.10 -16.26 -12.20
CA ILE A 21 12.99 -16.54 -11.27
C ILE A 21 13.20 -15.81 -9.93
N VAL A 22 14.41 -15.90 -9.36
CA VAL A 22 14.75 -15.22 -8.10
C VAL A 22 14.62 -13.70 -8.27
N PHE A 23 15.13 -13.14 -9.36
CA PHE A 23 15.02 -11.71 -9.66
C PHE A 23 13.56 -11.25 -9.78
N LEU A 24 12.71 -12.02 -10.47
CA LEU A 24 11.28 -11.74 -10.61
C LEU A 24 10.55 -11.80 -9.27
N LEU A 25 10.88 -12.76 -8.40
CA LEU A 25 10.30 -12.85 -7.05
C LEU A 25 10.64 -11.62 -6.20
N PHE A 26 11.90 -11.18 -6.19
CA PHE A 26 12.30 -9.98 -5.47
C PHE A 26 11.72 -8.69 -6.08
N SER A 27 11.62 -8.61 -7.40
CA SER A 27 11.01 -7.48 -8.11
C SER A 27 9.50 -7.35 -7.84
N SER A 28 8.78 -8.48 -7.80
CA SER A 28 7.34 -8.52 -7.53
C SER A 28 7.02 -8.05 -6.09
N ILE A 29 7.85 -8.39 -5.11
CA ILE A 29 7.69 -7.95 -3.71
C ILE A 29 7.91 -6.43 -3.58
N GLY A 30 8.89 -5.87 -4.30
CA GLY A 30 9.17 -4.42 -4.29
C GLY A 30 8.05 -3.57 -4.88
N ASN A 31 7.38 -4.06 -5.94
CA ASN A 31 6.37 -3.28 -6.65
C ASN A 31 4.94 -3.44 -6.10
N TRP A 32 4.64 -4.56 -5.41
CA TRP A 32 3.31 -4.81 -4.85
C TRP A 32 3.11 -4.19 -3.46
N GLY A 33 4.18 -3.99 -2.67
CA GLY A 33 4.11 -3.35 -1.36
C GLY A 33 3.70 -1.86 -1.40
N TYR A 34 3.89 -1.19 -2.55
CA TYR A 34 3.58 0.23 -2.71
C TYR A 34 2.16 0.49 -3.26
N SER A 35 1.68 -0.34 -4.19
CA SER A 35 0.35 -0.14 -4.79
C SER A 35 -0.78 -0.49 -3.83
N TYR A 36 -0.59 -1.46 -2.93
CA TYR A 36 -1.64 -1.83 -1.96
C TYR A 36 -1.80 -0.82 -0.81
N ARG A 37 -0.75 -0.07 -0.47
CA ARG A 37 -0.80 1.00 0.55
C ARG A 37 -1.31 2.34 0.01
N ALA A 38 -1.25 2.56 -1.30
CA ALA A 38 -1.74 3.79 -1.92
C ALA A 38 -3.28 3.86 -1.85
N HIS A 39 -3.99 2.74 -2.05
CA HIS A 39 -5.45 2.72 -2.04
C HIS A 39 -6.08 2.75 -0.63
N GLN A 40 -5.35 2.37 0.42
CA GLN A 40 -5.83 2.49 1.81
C GLN A 40 -5.63 3.88 2.43
N LYS A 41 -4.78 4.75 1.85
CA LYS A 41 -4.55 6.09 2.40
C LYS A 41 -5.62 7.11 2.03
N TYR A 42 -6.27 6.97 0.87
CA TYR A 42 -7.29 7.93 0.44
C TYR A 42 -8.45 8.04 1.44
N GLY A 43 -9.01 6.92 1.91
CA GLY A 43 -10.12 6.96 2.88
C GLY A 43 -9.73 7.53 4.25
N ASN A 44 -8.50 7.27 4.71
CA ASN A 44 -8.03 7.74 6.02
C ASN A 44 -7.60 9.21 6.00
N GLN A 45 -7.10 9.70 4.85
CA GLN A 45 -6.76 11.12 4.68
C GLN A 45 -8.01 12.00 4.67
N THR A 46 -9.06 11.62 3.93
CA THR A 46 -10.32 12.39 3.89
C THR A 46 -10.98 12.51 5.27
N ARG A 47 -10.93 11.45 6.08
CA ARG A 47 -11.47 11.47 7.45
C ARG A 47 -10.71 12.44 8.34
N LYS A 48 -9.38 12.44 8.26
CA LYS A 48 -8.54 13.34 9.05
C LYS A 48 -8.82 14.81 8.71
N GLU A 49 -8.96 15.11 7.42
CA GLU A 49 -9.30 16.43 6.91
C GLU A 49 -10.67 16.92 7.39
N ALA A 50 -11.69 16.05 7.38
CA ALA A 50 -13.03 16.39 7.86
C ALA A 50 -13.06 16.75 9.36
N VAL A 51 -12.29 16.02 10.19
CA VAL A 51 -12.17 16.31 11.63
C VAL A 51 -11.44 17.63 11.85
N ASP A 52 -10.39 17.93 11.08
CA ASP A 52 -9.63 19.17 11.21
C ASP A 52 -10.49 20.40 10.86
N ILE A 53 -11.30 20.32 9.79
CA ILE A 53 -12.26 21.38 9.43
C ILE A 53 -13.30 21.58 10.53
N LEU A 54 -13.83 20.50 11.11
CA LEU A 54 -14.82 20.58 12.19
C LEU A 54 -14.23 21.25 13.45
N ASN A 55 -12.99 20.92 13.81
CA ASN A 55 -12.28 21.54 14.93
C ASN A 55 -12.07 23.04 14.70
N GLU A 56 -11.71 23.44 13.48
CA GLU A 56 -11.50 24.85 13.16
C GLU A 56 -12.80 25.66 13.29
N ARG A 57 -13.93 25.14 12.81
CA ARG A 57 -15.23 25.81 12.96
C ARG A 57 -15.69 25.90 14.42
N TYR A 58 -15.43 24.86 15.21
CA TYR A 58 -15.69 24.88 16.66
C TYR A 58 -14.84 25.94 17.37
N ALA A 59 -13.55 26.04 17.03
CA ALA A 59 -12.66 27.05 17.59
C ALA A 59 -13.07 28.48 17.22
N ARG A 60 -13.67 28.67 16.04
CA ARG A 60 -14.27 29.95 15.61
C ARG A 60 -15.61 30.26 16.29
N GLY A 61 -16.20 29.29 17.00
CA GLY A 61 -17.53 29.41 17.60
C GLY A 61 -18.68 29.34 16.59
N GLU A 62 -18.43 28.88 15.37
CA GLU A 62 -19.44 28.70 14.32
C GLU A 62 -20.33 27.47 14.56
N VAL A 63 -19.92 26.57 15.46
CA VAL A 63 -20.61 25.30 15.76
C VAL A 63 -20.75 25.16 17.27
N SER A 64 -21.94 24.78 17.75
CA SER A 64 -22.19 24.51 19.16
C SER A 64 -21.54 23.21 19.64
N ARG A 65 -21.42 23.01 20.96
CA ARG A 65 -20.82 21.80 21.53
C ARG A 65 -21.64 20.55 21.19
N GLU A 66 -22.96 20.68 21.17
CA GLU A 66 -23.90 19.62 20.83
C GLU A 66 -23.75 19.19 19.36
N GLU A 67 -23.69 20.15 18.44
CA GLU A 67 -23.50 19.91 17.01
C GLU A 67 -22.12 19.31 16.70
N TYR A 68 -21.06 19.81 17.35
CA TYR A 68 -19.72 19.26 17.23
C TYR A 68 -19.67 17.78 17.61
N GLY A 69 -20.36 17.40 18.69
CA GLY A 69 -20.43 16.01 19.15
C GLY A 69 -21.12 15.08 18.14
N GLN A 70 -22.22 15.52 17.54
CA GLN A 70 -22.95 14.76 16.53
C GLN A 70 -22.11 14.58 15.25
N MET A 71 -21.56 15.66 14.72
CA MET A 71 -20.74 15.62 13.50
C MET A 71 -19.49 14.75 13.67
N LYS A 72 -18.83 14.83 14.83
CA LYS A 72 -17.67 13.98 15.12
C LYS A 72 -18.03 12.50 15.21
N ALA A 73 -19.18 12.16 15.79
CA ALA A 73 -19.67 10.79 15.85
C ALA A 73 -20.00 10.24 14.46
N ASP A 74 -20.59 11.06 13.59
CA ASP A 74 -20.90 10.68 12.21
C ASP A 74 -19.64 10.45 11.37
N ILE A 75 -18.63 11.33 11.48
CA ILE A 75 -17.33 11.16 10.79
C ILE A 75 -16.59 9.90 11.29
N SER A 76 -16.79 9.51 12.54
CA SER A 76 -16.22 8.28 13.11
C SER A 76 -16.91 7.01 12.62
N ARG A 77 -18.22 7.08 12.33
CA ARG A 77 -19.06 5.93 11.95
C ARG A 77 -19.10 5.67 10.44
N GLY A 78 -18.84 6.69 9.61
CA GLY A 78 -18.63 6.55 8.17
C GLY A 78 -17.29 5.93 7.82
#